data_AF-A0A433ULE2-F1
#
_entry.id   AF-A0A433ULE2-F1
#
_cell.length_a   1.000
_cell.length_b   1.000
_cell.length_c   1.000
_cell.angle_alpha   90.00
_cell.angle_beta   90.00
_cell.angle_gamma   90.00
#
_symmetry.space_group_name_H-M   'P 1'
#
loop_
_entity.id
_entity.type
_entity.pdbx_description
1 polymer ?
#
loop_
_entity_poly.entity_id
_entity_poly.type
_entity_poly.pdbx_seq_one_letter_code
_entity_poly.pdbx_strand_id
1 'polypeptide(L)'
;MQIRVSDLEFEMIHSRASQAGLSCSELFRRNALLRPLPKRVTKIAIDTYIELGRIGNNINQLTASANAAIKLGQKPPYSCDELEALREILHQIRREITSSDESLLEDEDDLDD
;
A
#
# COMPACT_ATOMS: atom_id res chain seq x y z
N MET A 1 -34.31 0.61 -4.83
CA MET A 1 -34.16 1.14 -6.20
C MET A 1 -33.93 -0.06 -7.12
N GLN A 2 -34.76 -0.25 -8.14
CA GLN A 2 -34.54 -1.26 -9.18
C GLN A 2 -34.17 -0.54 -10.46
N ILE A 3 -33.01 -0.86 -11.04
CA ILE A 3 -32.55 -0.31 -12.31
C ILE A 3 -32.57 -1.44 -13.33
N ARG A 4 -33.11 -1.18 -14.52
CA ARG A 4 -33.03 -2.08 -15.67
C ARG A 4 -31.75 -1.76 -16.43
N VAL A 5 -30.93 -2.77 -16.65
CA VAL A 5 -29.69 -2.69 -17.42
C VAL A 5 -29.65 -3.86 -18.38
N SER A 6 -28.97 -3.70 -19.51
CA SER A 6 -28.59 -4.79 -20.41
C SER A 6 -27.52 -5.67 -19.78
N ASP A 7 -27.31 -6.86 -20.34
CA ASP A 7 -26.29 -7.80 -19.86
C ASP A 7 -24.88 -7.21 -19.95
N LEU A 8 -24.58 -6.48 -21.03
CA LEU A 8 -23.30 -5.79 -21.21
C LEU A 8 -23.06 -4.71 -20.15
N GLU A 9 -24.07 -3.89 -19.87
CA GLU A 9 -24.00 -2.86 -18.83
C GLU A 9 -23.82 -3.50 -17.45
N PHE A 10 -24.50 -4.61 -17.19
CA PHE A 10 -24.34 -5.37 -15.95
C PHE A 10 -22.90 -5.87 -15.78
N GLU A 11 -22.31 -6.48 -16.80
CA GLU A 11 -20.91 -6.92 -16.77
C GLU A 11 -19.94 -5.76 -16.55
N MET A 12 -20.13 -4.63 -17.23
CA MET A 12 -19.31 -3.44 -17.04
C MET A 12 -19.39 -2.90 -15.61
N ILE A 13 -20.60 -2.79 -15.05
CA ILE A 13 -20.84 -2.33 -13.68
C ILE A 13 -20.17 -3.29 -12.68
N HIS A 14 -20.35 -4.60 -12.89
CA HIS A 14 -19.77 -5.62 -12.03
C HIS A 14 -18.24 -5.58 -12.04
N SER A 15 -17.65 -5.49 -13.23
CA SER A 15 -16.19 -5.38 -13.42
C SER A 15 -15.64 -4.12 -12.74
N ARG A 16 -16.26 -2.95 -12.96
CA ARG A 16 -15.87 -1.70 -12.30
C ARG A 16 -15.97 -1.78 -10.77
N ALA A 17 -17.04 -2.38 -10.25
CA ALA A 17 -17.23 -2.55 -8.81
C ALA A 17 -16.15 -3.46 -8.22
N SER A 18 -15.87 -4.59 -8.88
CA SER A 18 -14.83 -5.54 -8.48
C SER A 18 -13.43 -4.91 -8.48
N GLN A 19 -13.08 -4.15 -9.53
CA GLN A 19 -11.80 -3.45 -9.62
C GLN A 19 -11.63 -2.38 -8.53
N ALA A 20 -12.73 -1.80 -8.06
CA ALA A 20 -12.74 -0.83 -6.96
C ALA A 20 -12.86 -1.47 -5.56
N GLY A 21 -13.02 -2.81 -5.47
CA GLY A 21 -13.27 -3.51 -4.21
C GLY A 21 -14.60 -3.16 -3.56
N LEU A 22 -15.61 -2.79 -4.36
CA LEU A 22 -16.95 -2.37 -3.89
C LEU A 22 -18.04 -3.32 -4.36
N SER A 23 -19.20 -3.28 -3.70
CA SER A 23 -20.42 -3.87 -4.25
C SER A 23 -21.00 -2.95 -5.34
N CYS A 24 -21.76 -3.51 -6.29
CA CYS A 24 -22.43 -2.70 -7.32
C CYS A 24 -23.32 -1.61 -6.71
N SER A 25 -24.02 -1.90 -5.59
CA SER A 25 -24.86 -0.92 -4.90
C SER A 25 -24.05 0.22 -4.28
N GLU A 26 -22.87 -0.07 -3.73
CA GLU A 26 -21.97 0.96 -3.18
C GLU A 26 -21.34 1.80 -4.29
N LEU A 27 -20.94 1.16 -5.40
CA LEU A 27 -20.47 1.87 -6.59
C LEU A 27 -21.54 2.87 -7.10
N PHE A 28 -22.79 2.42 -7.23
CA PHE A 28 -23.91 3.29 -7.61
C PHE A 28 -24.13 4.43 -6.63
N ARG A 29 -24.12 4.13 -5.32
CA ARG A 29 -24.30 5.13 -4.27
C ARG A 29 -23.22 6.20 -4.32
N ARG A 30 -21.96 5.81 -4.53
CA ARG A 30 -20.84 6.75 -4.66
C ARG A 30 -20.95 7.62 -5.90
N ASN A 31 -21.24 7.03 -7.06
CA ASN A 31 -21.46 7.78 -8.29
C ASN A 31 -22.63 8.78 -8.16
N ALA A 32 -23.75 8.36 -7.56
CA ALA A 32 -24.91 9.22 -7.34
C ALA A 32 -24.63 10.39 -6.38
N LEU A 33 -23.68 10.20 -5.45
CA LEU A 33 -23.26 11.22 -4.49
C LEU A 33 -21.98 11.96 -4.92
N LEU A 34 -21.51 11.75 -6.16
CA LEU A 34 -20.26 12.31 -6.69
C LEU A 34 -19.05 12.08 -5.75
N ARG A 35 -19.03 10.94 -5.07
CA ARG A 35 -17.92 10.56 -4.18
C ARG A 35 -16.84 9.84 -4.98
N PRO A 36 -15.55 10.19 -4.77
CA PRO A 36 -14.46 9.53 -5.46
C PRO A 36 -14.41 8.03 -5.14
N LEU A 37 -13.96 7.24 -6.12
CA LEU A 37 -13.67 5.83 -5.91
C LEU A 37 -12.44 5.69 -4.99
N PRO A 38 -12.34 4.59 -4.23
CA PRO A 38 -11.11 4.30 -3.50
C PRO A 38 -9.94 4.25 -4.50
N LYS A 39 -8.78 4.79 -4.12
CA LYS A 39 -7.56 4.65 -4.91
C LYS A 39 -7.29 3.16 -5.12
N ARG A 40 -6.98 2.77 -6.37
CA ARG A 40 -6.61 1.40 -6.69
C ARG A 40 -5.23 1.13 -6.11
N VAL A 41 -5.16 0.23 -5.13
CA VAL A 41 -3.88 -0.28 -4.63
C VAL A 41 -3.63 -1.61 -5.33
N THR A 42 -2.49 -1.74 -6.02
CA THR A 42 -2.16 -3.00 -6.71
C THR A 42 -1.92 -4.10 -5.69
N LYS A 43 -2.20 -5.37 -6.07
CA LYS A 43 -1.89 -6.52 -5.22
C LYS A 43 -0.41 -6.52 -4.80
N ILE A 44 0.48 -6.17 -5.73
CA ILE A 44 1.91 -6.04 -5.48
C ILE A 44 2.18 -5.01 -4.38
N ALA A 45 1.52 -3.84 -4.41
CA ALA A 45 1.69 -2.83 -3.37
C ALA A 45 1.23 -3.32 -1.99
N ILE A 46 0.11 -4.05 -1.92
CA ILE A 46 -0.37 -4.67 -0.67
C ILE A 46 0.64 -5.69 -0.14
N ASP A 47 1.09 -6.61 -1.00
CA ASP A 47 2.04 -7.66 -0.65
C ASP A 47 3.37 -7.04 -0.17
N THR A 48 3.87 -6.02 -0.87
CA THR A 48 5.05 -5.23 -0.47
C THR A 48 4.87 -4.59 0.89
N TYR A 49 3.70 -3.98 1.16
CA TYR A 49 3.43 -3.34 2.46
C TYR A 49 3.44 -4.36 3.61
N ILE A 50 2.88 -5.55 3.38
CA ILE A 50 2.89 -6.65 4.36
C ILE A 50 4.32 -7.11 4.64
N GLU A 51 5.14 -7.32 3.61
CA GLU A 51 6.53 -7.73 3.79
C GLU A 51 7.36 -6.66 4.51
N LEU A 52 7.15 -5.38 4.21
CA LEU A 52 7.77 -4.29 4.97
C LEU A 52 7.40 -4.32 6.46
N GLY A 53 6.13 -4.61 6.79
CA GLY A 53 5.70 -4.81 8.17
C GLY A 53 6.39 -5.97 8.86
N ARG A 54 6.59 -7.10 8.16
CA ARG A 54 7.35 -8.26 8.67
C ARG A 54 8.80 -7.92 8.95
N ILE A 55 9.46 -7.21 8.02
CA ILE A 55 10.84 -6.75 8.19
C ILE A 55 10.96 -5.83 9.41
N GLY A 56 10.04 -4.86 9.56
CA GLY A 56 10.01 -3.96 10.72
C GLY A 56 9.87 -4.71 12.05
N ASN A 57 9.00 -5.71 12.10
CA ASN A 57 8.83 -6.55 13.30
C ASN A 57 10.09 -7.34 13.66
N ASN A 58 10.80 -7.88 12.66
CA ASN A 58 12.04 -8.61 12.89
C ASN A 58 13.14 -7.68 13.43
N ILE A 59 13.24 -6.46 12.91
CA ILE A 59 14.19 -5.44 13.39
C ILE A 59 13.91 -5.05 14.84
N ASN A 60 12.64 -4.86 15.20
CA ASN A 60 12.24 -4.57 16.58
C ASN A 60 12.65 -5.69 17.54
N GLN A 61 12.50 -6.96 17.12
CA GLN A 61 12.91 -8.12 17.92
C GLN A 61 14.43 -8.19 18.09
N LEU A 62 15.18 -7.99 17.01
CA LEU A 62 16.65 -7.94 17.07
C LEU A 62 17.10 -6.86 18.05
N THR A 63 16.56 -5.64 17.90
CA THR A 63 16.87 -4.48 18.75
C THR A 63 16.60 -4.78 20.22
N ALA A 64 15.44 -5.37 20.54
CA ALA A 64 15.10 -5.79 21.89
C ALA A 64 16.10 -6.82 22.43
N SER A 65 16.50 -7.79 21.60
CA SER A 65 17.46 -8.83 21.97
C SER A 65 18.85 -8.26 22.27
N ALA A 66 19.37 -7.30 21.50
CA ALA A 66 20.66 -6.69 21.87
C ALA A 66 20.55 -5.82 23.10
N ASN A 67 19.49 -5.02 23.24
CA ASN A 67 19.32 -4.19 24.42
C ASN A 67 19.31 -5.06 25.70
N ALA A 68 18.69 -6.25 25.62
CA ALA A 68 18.75 -7.24 26.69
C ALA A 68 20.18 -7.76 26.92
N ALA A 69 20.92 -8.14 25.86
CA ALA A 69 22.31 -8.60 25.97
C ALA A 69 23.23 -7.54 26.58
N ILE A 70 23.15 -6.30 26.12
CA ILE A 70 23.94 -5.16 26.62
C ILE A 70 23.64 -4.92 28.10
N LYS A 71 22.36 -4.95 28.50
CA LYS A 71 21.95 -4.80 29.90
C LYS A 71 22.52 -5.89 30.81
N LEU A 72 22.74 -7.08 30.27
CA LEU A 72 23.37 -8.21 30.95
C LEU A 72 24.91 -8.17 30.89
N GLY A 73 25.51 -7.13 30.32
CA GLY A 73 26.96 -7.03 30.13
C GLY A 73 27.51 -7.98 29.06
N GLN A 74 26.63 -8.55 28.23
CA GLN A 74 26.99 -9.46 27.15
C GLN A 74 27.12 -8.70 25.84
N LYS A 75 27.93 -9.23 24.93
CA LYS A 75 28.05 -8.68 23.58
C LYS A 75 26.76 -8.97 22.80
N PRO A 76 26.18 -7.97 22.09
CA PRO A 76 25.08 -8.21 21.17
C PRO A 76 25.41 -9.32 20.17
N PRO A 77 24.45 -10.17 19.80
CA PRO A 77 24.68 -11.26 18.86
C PRO A 77 24.82 -10.82 17.39
N TYR A 78 24.89 -9.52 17.10
CA TYR A 78 24.97 -8.95 15.75
C TYR A 78 25.90 -7.72 15.70
N SER A 79 26.40 -7.38 14.50
CA SER A 79 27.24 -6.21 14.28
C SER A 79 26.39 -4.94 14.14
N CYS A 80 26.81 -3.82 14.75
CA CYS A 80 26.15 -2.53 14.53
C CYS A 80 26.21 -2.07 13.06
N ASP A 81 27.28 -2.44 12.33
CA ASP A 81 27.47 -2.04 10.94
C ASP A 81 26.43 -2.69 10.00
N GLU A 82 26.04 -3.94 10.30
CA GLU A 82 25.02 -4.67 9.55
C GLU A 82 23.63 -4.04 9.72
N LEU A 83 23.35 -3.48 10.91
CA LEU A 83 22.10 -2.77 11.17
C LEU A 83 22.04 -1.42 10.46
N GLU A 84 23.14 -0.68 10.42
CA GLU A 84 23.20 0.60 9.72
C GLU A 84 22.97 0.40 8.21
N ALA A 85 23.57 -0.64 7.63
CA ALA A 85 23.34 -1.01 6.22
C ALA A 85 21.87 -1.36 5.92
N LEU A 86 21.22 -2.12 6.82
CA LEU A 86 19.80 -2.46 6.69
C LEU A 86 18.90 -1.21 6.77
N ARG A 87 19.23 -0.28 7.67
CA ARG A 87 18.51 1.00 7.81
C ARG A 87 18.58 1.84 6.55
N GLU A 88 19.75 1.92 5.91
CA GLU A 88 19.92 2.64 4.64
C GLU A 88 19.09 2.03 3.50
N ILE A 89 19.07 0.70 3.38
CA ILE A 89 18.24 -0.01 2.39
C ILE A 89 16.76 0.28 2.61
N LEU A 90 16.29 0.26 3.86
CA LEU A 90 14.89 0.59 4.17
C LEU A 90 14.53 2.04 3.86
N HIS A 91 15.44 2.98 4.12
CA HIS A 91 15.24 4.37 3.73
C HIS A 91 15.17 4.53 2.21
N GLN A 92 15.98 3.78 1.46
CA GLN A 92 15.92 3.77 0.00
C GLN A 92 14.60 3.23 -0.53
N ILE A 93 14.15 2.07 -0.02
CA ILE A 93 12.86 1.47 -0.41
C ILE A 93 11.70 2.44 -0.10
N ARG A 94 11.73 3.11 1.05
CA ARG A 94 10.71 4.11 1.39
C ARG A 94 10.70 5.27 0.39
N ARG A 95 11.88 5.81 0.01
CA ARG A 95 11.98 6.89 -0.98
C ARG A 95 11.38 6.47 -2.32
N GLU A 96 11.73 5.29 -2.81
CA GLU A 96 11.25 4.77 -4.09
C GLU A 96 9.74 4.55 -4.11
N ILE A 97 9.16 4.06 -3.01
CA ILE A 97 7.71 3.89 -2.87
C ILE A 97 7.01 5.26 -2.86
N THR A 98 7.56 6.26 -2.15
CA THR A 98 6.94 7.59 -2.08
C THR A 98 7.12 8.39 -3.39
N SER A 99 8.26 8.28 -4.07
CA SER A 99 8.49 8.97 -5.34
C SER A 99 7.68 8.39 -6.51
N SER A 100 7.31 7.11 -6.43
CA SER A 100 6.45 6.46 -7.44
C SER A 100 4.99 6.96 -7.40
N ASP A 101 4.59 7.67 -6.34
CA ASP A 101 3.22 8.20 -6.16
C ASP A 101 3.05 9.62 -6.75
N GLU A 102 4.15 10.37 -6.96
CA GLU A 102 4.13 11.72 -7.56
C GLU A 102 3.97 11.70 -9.09
N SER A 103 4.49 10.67 -9.78
CA SER A 103 4.42 10.57 -11.25
C SER A 103 3.05 10.16 -11.81
N LEU A 104 2.05 9.94 -10.95
CA LEU A 104 0.68 9.55 -11.34
C LEU A 104 -0.31 10.71 -11.25
N LEU A 105 0.16 11.91 -10.89
CA LEU A 105 -0.67 13.12 -10.75
C LEU A 105 -0.49 14.11 -11.91
N GLU A 106 0.36 13.82 -12.89
CA GLU A 106 0.66 14.74 -14.00
C GLU A 106 -0.18 14.47 -15.28
N ASP A 107 -1.02 13.43 -15.31
CA ASP A 107 -1.74 13.01 -16.53
C ASP A 107 -3.21 13.48 -16.65
N GLU A 108 -3.75 14.30 -15.73
CA GLU A 108 -5.18 14.73 -15.77
C GLU A 108 -5.44 16.17 -16.26
N ASP A 109 -4.43 16.99 -16.57
CA ASP A 109 -4.64 18.42 -16.88
C ASP A 109 -4.72 18.78 -18.39
N ASP A 110 -4.65 17.81 -19.32
CA ASP A 110 -4.61 18.08 -20.78
C ASP A 110 -5.90 17.69 -21.56
N LEU A 111 -7.08 17.94 -21.00
CA LEU A 111 -8.34 17.86 -21.75
C LEU A 111 -9.32 18.98 -21.36
N ASP A 112 -9.07 20.20 -21.82
CA ASP A 112 -10.11 21.21 -22.05
C ASP A 112 -9.83 21.91 -23.41
N ASP A 113 -10.69 21.60 -24.39
CA ASP A 113 -10.90 22.35 -25.65
C ASP A 113 -11.90 23.50 -25.44
#